data_AF-A0A453AWA3-F1
#
_entry.id   AF-A0A453AWA3-F1
#
_cell.length_a   1.000
_cell.length_b   1.000
_cell.length_c   1.000
_cell.angle_alpha   90.00
_cell.angle_beta   90.00
_cell.angle_gamma   90.00
#
_symmetry.space_group_name_H-M   'P 1'
#
loop_
_entity.id
_entity.type
_entity.pdbx_description
1 polymer ?
#
loop_
_entity_poly.entity_id
_entity_poly.type
_entity_poly.pdbx_seq_one_letter_code
_entity_poly.pdbx_strand_id
1 'polypeptide(L)'
;VSKGVPVGAKKVGLKVFMMSPGFVYEPYCVREPIPFWKRLFTRSGWTRTKEDVILEMKNAYAVSRLRKKTGYTKKQFYDQAFNIYKEVNKLMAQGDTSSLRKALTDSMHSTVKNEIKRRESKWKSVHLELVEPAVSIRTLRARMIGLDKNDLDKAFIQLTLEFVTKQKFEAYNSKGEVVSGDKSKEV
;
A
#
# COMPACT_ATOMS: atom_id res chain seq x y z
N VAL A 1 -8.82 44.24 38.75
CA VAL A 1 -7.41 43.80 38.67
C VAL A 1 -7.30 42.72 37.60
N SER A 2 -6.98 43.12 36.36
CA SER A 2 -6.76 42.22 35.22
C SER A 2 -5.35 41.63 35.29
N LYS A 3 -5.23 40.34 35.64
CA LYS A 3 -3.94 39.63 35.60
C LYS A 3 -3.59 39.32 34.14
N GLY A 4 -2.50 39.94 33.67
CA GLY A 4 -2.00 39.86 32.31
C GLY A 4 -1.55 38.45 31.91
N VAL A 5 -1.79 38.11 30.64
CA VAL A 5 -1.18 36.98 29.95
C VAL A 5 0.32 37.30 29.78
N PRO A 6 1.25 36.38 30.11
CA PRO A 6 2.67 36.67 29.99
C PRO A 6 3.06 36.83 28.51
N VAL A 7 3.60 38.01 28.20
CA VAL A 7 4.28 38.33 26.93
C VAL A 7 5.58 37.53 26.89
N GLY A 8 5.55 36.34 26.29
CA GLY A 8 6.74 35.49 26.25
C GLY A 8 6.56 34.07 25.73
N ALA A 9 5.35 33.65 25.35
CA ALA A 9 5.16 32.36 24.70
C ALA A 9 5.76 32.39 23.28
N LYS A 10 7.06 32.11 23.16
CA LYS A 10 7.67 31.71 21.88
C LYS A 10 6.78 30.59 21.32
N LYS A 11 6.12 30.84 20.19
CA LYS A 11 5.50 29.78 19.39
C LYS A 11 6.64 28.85 18.97
N VAL A 12 6.87 27.79 19.74
CA VAL A 12 7.79 26.72 19.34
C VAL A 12 7.13 26.10 18.12
N GLY A 13 7.68 26.37 16.94
CA GLY A 13 7.20 25.79 15.70
C GLY A 13 7.37 24.28 15.78
N LEU A 14 6.27 23.55 15.98
CA LEU A 14 6.27 22.10 15.93
C LEU A 14 6.60 21.68 14.50
N LYS A 15 7.85 21.26 14.26
CA LYS A 15 8.27 20.70 12.96
C LYS A 15 7.72 19.28 12.86
N VAL A 16 6.51 19.17 12.32
CA VAL A 16 5.88 17.86 12.08
C VAL A 16 6.64 17.17 10.93
N PHE A 17 7.26 16.02 11.21
CA PHE A 17 7.82 15.16 10.17
C PHE A 17 6.74 14.21 9.67
N MET A 18 6.44 14.25 8.38
CA MET A 18 5.45 13.37 7.79
C MET A 18 6.13 12.06 7.35
N MET A 19 5.75 10.94 7.97
CA MET A 19 6.31 9.61 7.65
C MET A 19 5.70 9.00 6.38
N SER A 20 4.46 9.37 6.05
CA SER A 20 3.73 8.86 4.90
C SER A 20 2.75 9.91 4.37
N PRO A 21 2.51 9.98 3.05
CA PRO A 21 1.56 10.91 2.45
C PRO A 21 0.09 10.61 2.82
N GLY A 22 -0.24 9.39 3.26
CA GLY A 22 -1.58 9.05 3.75
C GLY A 22 -2.66 8.78 2.67
N PHE A 23 -2.38 9.04 1.39
CA PHE A 23 -3.26 8.75 0.26
C PHE A 23 -2.51 8.05 -0.89
N VAL A 24 -3.25 7.41 -1.79
CA VAL A 24 -2.69 6.81 -3.01
C VAL A 24 -2.74 7.82 -4.15
N TYR A 25 -1.58 8.16 -4.72
CA TYR A 25 -1.50 9.10 -5.84
C TYR A 25 -1.68 8.37 -7.18
N GLU A 26 -2.62 8.84 -8.00
CA GLU A 26 -3.02 8.20 -9.27
C GLU A 26 -3.25 6.68 -9.11
N PRO A 27 -4.41 6.25 -8.55
CA PRO A 27 -4.70 4.83 -8.33
C PRO A 27 -4.60 4.03 -9.63
N TYR A 28 -4.13 2.78 -9.52
CA TYR A 28 -4.08 1.87 -10.66
C TYR A 28 -5.50 1.48 -11.07
N CYS A 29 -5.78 1.58 -12.36
CA CYS A 29 -7.02 1.11 -12.96
C CYS A 29 -6.64 0.24 -14.16
N VAL A 30 -7.32 -0.91 -14.30
CA VAL A 30 -7.21 -1.74 -15.51
C VAL A 30 -7.71 -0.91 -16.68
N ARG A 31 -6.88 -0.76 -17.72
CA ARG A 31 -7.24 0.00 -18.92
C ARG A 31 -7.75 -0.95 -19.98
N GLU A 32 -8.85 -0.56 -20.62
CA GLU A 32 -9.39 -1.30 -21.76
C GLU A 32 -8.38 -1.30 -22.93
N PRO A 33 -8.15 -2.45 -23.57
CA PRO A 33 -7.28 -2.53 -24.72
C PRO A 33 -7.91 -1.78 -25.90
N ILE A 34 -7.10 -0.97 -26.58
CA ILE A 34 -7.52 -0.23 -27.77
C ILE A 34 -6.95 -0.93 -29.01
N PRO A 35 -7.79 -1.28 -30.00
CA PRO A 35 -7.31 -1.82 -31.26
C PRO A 35 -6.28 -0.89 -31.91
N PHE A 36 -5.25 -1.47 -32.53
CA PHE A 36 -4.15 -0.73 -33.15
C PHE A 36 -4.64 0.34 -34.14
N TRP A 37 -5.60 -0.01 -34.99
CA TRP A 37 -6.24 0.91 -35.94
C TRP A 37 -6.90 2.10 -35.23
N LYS A 38 -7.57 1.88 -34.09
CA LYS A 38 -8.20 2.96 -33.34
C LYS A 38 -7.15 3.90 -32.72
N ARG A 39 -5.98 3.37 -32.28
CA ARG A 39 -4.85 4.20 -31.80
C ARG A 39 -4.31 5.13 -32.89
N LEU A 40 -4.13 4.63 -34.10
CA LEU A 40 -3.50 5.38 -35.19
C LEU A 40 -4.46 6.27 -35.98
N PHE A 41 -5.72 5.87 -36.16
CA PHE A 41 -6.63 6.54 -37.10
C PHE A 41 -7.73 7.37 -36.44
N THR A 42 -7.81 7.42 -35.11
CA THR A 42 -8.79 8.28 -34.41
C THR A 42 -8.11 9.31 -33.52
N ARG A 43 -8.61 10.54 -33.50
CA ARG A 43 -8.12 11.61 -32.60
C ARG A 43 -8.18 11.16 -31.12
N SER A 44 -9.23 10.42 -30.75
CA SER A 44 -9.37 9.83 -29.41
C SER A 44 -8.25 8.84 -29.07
N GLY A 45 -7.84 8.02 -30.05
CA GLY A 45 -6.76 7.06 -29.91
C GLY A 45 -5.39 7.71 -29.76
N TRP A 46 -5.14 8.82 -30.46
CA TRP A 46 -3.92 9.62 -30.30
C TRP A 46 -3.80 10.23 -28.91
N THR A 47 -4.86 10.88 -28.43
CA THR A 47 -4.90 11.43 -27.06
C THR A 47 -4.60 10.34 -26.03
N ARG A 48 -5.23 9.17 -26.20
CA ARG A 48 -5.04 8.05 -25.28
C ARG A 48 -3.64 7.43 -25.34
N THR A 49 -3.07 7.30 -26.53
CA THR A 49 -1.68 6.81 -26.71
C THR A 49 -0.69 7.76 -26.07
N LYS A 50 -0.89 9.08 -26.23
CA LYS A 50 -0.06 10.09 -25.56
C LYS A 50 -0.14 9.97 -24.03
N GLU A 51 -1.34 9.79 -23.49
CA GLU A 51 -1.52 9.55 -22.05
C GLU A 51 -0.79 8.29 -21.58
N ASP A 52 -0.90 7.17 -22.31
CA ASP A 52 -0.24 5.91 -21.98
C ASP A 52 1.28 6.09 -21.93
N VAL A 53 1.88 6.74 -22.94
CA VAL A 53 3.32 7.05 -22.98
C VAL A 53 3.73 7.92 -21.79
N ILE A 54 2.97 8.98 -21.49
CA ILE A 54 3.27 9.85 -20.34
C ILE A 54 3.25 9.06 -19.03
N LEU A 55 2.31 8.12 -18.87
CA LEU A 55 2.20 7.30 -17.66
C LEU A 55 3.35 6.30 -17.52
N GLU A 56 3.79 5.70 -18.64
CA GLU A 56 4.96 4.84 -18.68
C GLU A 56 6.25 5.63 -18.39
N MET A 57 6.38 6.84 -18.91
CA MET A 57 7.50 7.73 -18.59
C MET A 57 7.51 8.10 -17.10
N LYS A 58 6.35 8.43 -16.51
CA LYS A 58 6.22 8.68 -15.06
C LYS A 58 6.67 7.45 -14.24
N ASN A 59 6.23 6.25 -14.64
CA ASN A 59 6.66 4.98 -14.02
C ASN A 59 8.17 4.80 -14.09
N ALA A 60 8.75 4.93 -15.29
CA ALA A 60 10.17 4.74 -15.53
C ALA A 60 11.02 5.75 -14.75
N TYR A 61 10.58 7.01 -14.69
CA TYR A 61 11.24 8.05 -13.92
C TYR A 61 11.27 7.73 -12.43
N ALA A 62 10.13 7.32 -11.84
CA ALA A 62 10.06 6.94 -10.45
C ALA A 62 11.00 5.75 -10.12
N VAL A 63 11.01 4.71 -10.96
CA VAL A 63 11.89 3.55 -10.78
C VAL A 63 13.37 3.93 -10.95
N SER A 64 13.70 4.79 -11.91
CA SER A 64 15.07 5.27 -12.12
C SER A 64 15.59 6.02 -10.90
N ARG A 65 14.77 6.90 -10.32
CA ARG A 65 15.12 7.61 -9.07
C ARG A 65 15.25 6.68 -7.88
N LEU A 66 14.34 5.73 -7.74
CA LEU A 66 14.40 4.71 -6.69
C LEU A 66 15.73 3.94 -6.76
N ARG A 67 16.12 3.48 -7.96
CA ARG A 67 17.39 2.79 -8.22
C ARG A 67 18.60 3.64 -7.86
N LYS A 68 18.63 4.90 -8.29
CA LYS A 68 19.75 5.82 -8.02
C LYS A 68 19.96 6.10 -6.54
N LYS A 69 18.89 6.18 -5.73
CA LYS A 69 18.97 6.54 -4.31
C LYS A 69 19.18 5.34 -3.38
N THR A 70 18.57 4.20 -3.69
CA THR A 70 18.50 3.04 -2.76
C THR A 70 19.21 1.79 -3.26
N GLY A 71 19.70 1.75 -4.50
CA GLY A 71 20.23 0.52 -5.09
C GLY A 71 19.16 -0.53 -5.41
N TYR A 72 17.91 -0.10 -5.59
CA TYR A 72 16.74 -0.96 -5.78
C TYR A 72 16.94 -2.08 -6.83
N THR A 73 16.71 -3.32 -6.40
CA THR A 73 16.61 -4.50 -7.26
C THR A 73 15.23 -5.12 -7.15
N LYS A 74 14.61 -5.42 -8.31
CA LYS A 74 13.22 -5.93 -8.36
C LYS A 74 13.03 -7.21 -7.54
N LYS A 75 13.93 -8.19 -7.67
CA LYS A 75 13.83 -9.50 -6.98
C LYS A 75 13.83 -9.34 -5.46
N GLN A 76 14.87 -8.68 -4.93
CA GLN A 76 15.00 -8.42 -3.49
C GLN A 76 13.80 -7.65 -2.93
N PHE A 77 13.31 -6.65 -3.68
CA PHE A 77 12.14 -5.90 -3.26
C PHE A 77 10.87 -6.76 -3.23
N TYR A 78 10.68 -7.66 -4.19
CA TYR A 78 9.53 -8.57 -4.19
C TYR A 78 9.57 -9.52 -3.00
N ASP A 79 10.73 -10.08 -2.68
CA ASP A 79 10.90 -10.97 -1.53
C ASP A 79 10.62 -10.22 -0.21
N GLN A 80 11.16 -9.00 -0.07
CA GLN A 80 10.90 -8.15 1.09
C GLN A 80 9.43 -7.76 1.20
N ALA A 81 8.81 -7.32 0.11
CA ALA A 81 7.40 -6.93 0.11
C ALA A 81 6.49 -8.12 0.42
N PHE A 82 6.81 -9.31 -0.09
CA PHE A 82 6.09 -10.53 0.22
C PHE A 82 6.26 -10.94 1.70
N ASN A 83 7.46 -10.78 2.26
CA ASN A 83 7.71 -11.02 3.67
C ASN A 83 6.91 -10.07 4.57
N ILE A 84 6.89 -8.77 4.25
CA ILE A 84 6.07 -7.78 4.96
C ILE A 84 4.59 -8.16 4.87
N TYR A 85 4.11 -8.55 3.68
CA TYR A 85 2.73 -8.99 3.50
C TYR A 85 2.39 -10.22 4.36
N LYS A 86 3.28 -11.21 4.43
CA LYS A 86 3.11 -12.38 5.31
C LYS A 86 3.06 -11.99 6.78
N GLU A 87 3.99 -11.14 7.21
CA GLU A 87 4.07 -10.68 8.60
C GLU A 87 2.81 -9.92 9.00
N VAL A 88 2.36 -8.98 8.18
CA VAL A 88 1.12 -8.23 8.41
C VAL A 88 -0.09 -9.16 8.51
N ASN A 89 -0.21 -10.15 7.63
CA ASN A 89 -1.31 -11.12 7.69
C ASN A 89 -1.28 -11.97 8.97
N LYS A 90 -0.09 -12.40 9.41
CA LYS A 90 0.07 -13.11 10.70
C LYS A 90 -0.34 -12.21 11.89
N LEU A 91 0.12 -10.97 11.90
CA LEU A 91 -0.23 -10.00 12.96
C LEU A 91 -1.73 -9.65 12.94
N MET A 92 -2.36 -9.57 11.76
CA MET A 92 -3.80 -9.38 11.60
C MET A 92 -4.62 -10.60 12.06
N ALA A 93 -4.10 -11.81 11.88
CA ALA A 93 -4.72 -13.02 12.41
C ALA A 93 -4.72 -13.02 13.95
N GLN A 94 -3.57 -12.65 14.55
CA GLN A 94 -3.37 -12.55 15.99
C GLN A 94 -4.10 -11.37 16.64
N GLY A 95 -4.28 -10.26 15.92
CA GLY A 95 -4.90 -9.03 16.45
C GLY A 95 -3.94 -8.10 17.18
N ASP A 96 -2.61 -8.28 17.06
CA ASP A 96 -1.63 -7.41 17.73
C ASP A 96 -1.50 -6.06 17.02
N THR A 97 -2.29 -5.08 17.49
CA THR A 97 -2.31 -3.72 16.95
C THR A 97 -1.02 -2.93 17.18
N SER A 98 -0.18 -3.33 18.14
CA SER A 98 1.04 -2.62 18.51
C SER A 98 2.17 -2.91 17.51
N SER A 99 2.36 -4.18 17.18
CA SER A 99 3.30 -4.62 16.14
C SER A 99 2.84 -4.19 14.75
N LEU A 100 1.53 -4.23 14.47
CA LEU A 100 0.96 -3.72 13.20
C LEU A 100 1.29 -2.24 12.96
N ARG A 101 1.37 -1.41 14.02
CA ARG A 101 1.71 0.01 13.89
C ARG A 101 3.13 0.23 13.36
N LYS A 102 4.06 -0.69 13.65
CA LYS A 102 5.44 -0.59 13.17
C LYS A 102 5.59 -1.01 11.72
N ALA A 103 4.79 -1.98 11.27
CA ALA A 103 4.83 -2.52 9.92
C ALA A 103 4.02 -1.69 8.90
N LEU A 104 2.96 -1.00 9.34
CA LEU A 104 2.03 -0.27 8.48
C LEU A 104 2.22 1.24 8.53
N THR A 105 1.73 1.94 7.50
CA THR A 105 1.57 3.39 7.51
C THR A 105 0.42 3.80 8.43
N ASP A 106 0.45 5.04 8.96
CA ASP A 106 -0.57 5.53 9.92
C ASP A 106 -2.02 5.43 9.38
N SER A 107 -2.22 5.70 8.08
CA SER A 107 -3.54 5.60 7.45
C SER A 107 -4.01 4.15 7.35
N MET A 108 -3.12 3.24 6.93
CA MET A 108 -3.45 1.82 6.79
C MET A 108 -3.65 1.16 8.16
N HIS A 109 -2.83 1.50 9.16
CA HIS A 109 -2.99 1.01 10.53
C HIS A 109 -4.38 1.35 11.08
N SER A 110 -4.85 2.58 10.86
CA SER A 110 -6.18 3.01 11.28
C SER A 110 -7.29 2.20 10.62
N THR A 111 -7.20 1.95 9.31
CA THR A 111 -8.14 1.10 8.57
C THR A 111 -8.15 -0.33 9.09
N VAL A 112 -6.98 -0.98 9.18
CA VAL A 112 -6.85 -2.37 9.64
C VAL A 112 -7.34 -2.52 11.09
N LYS A 113 -7.02 -1.57 11.97
CA LYS A 113 -7.51 -1.57 13.36
C LYS A 113 -9.04 -1.53 13.43
N ASN A 114 -9.67 -0.71 12.59
CA ASN A 114 -11.13 -0.63 12.53
C ASN A 114 -11.74 -1.91 11.95
N GLU A 115 -11.09 -2.53 10.97
CA GLU A 115 -11.52 -3.81 10.41
C GLU A 115 -11.43 -4.96 11.42
N ILE A 116 -10.34 -5.04 12.20
CA ILE A 116 -10.19 -6.04 13.27
C ILE A 116 -11.31 -5.88 14.30
N LYS A 117 -11.57 -4.65 14.76
CA LYS A 117 -12.68 -4.38 15.70
C LYS A 117 -14.04 -4.79 15.14
N ARG A 118 -14.30 -4.49 13.86
CA ARG A 118 -15.53 -4.92 13.19
C ARG A 118 -15.62 -6.44 13.11
N ARG A 119 -14.51 -7.11 12.85
CA ARG A 119 -14.40 -8.58 12.73
C ARG A 119 -14.67 -9.27 14.06
N GLU A 120 -14.17 -8.76 15.17
CA GLU A 120 -14.32 -9.37 16.51
C GLU A 120 -15.78 -9.63 16.90
N SER A 121 -16.72 -8.86 16.35
CA SER A 121 -18.16 -9.08 16.56
C SER A 121 -18.70 -10.38 15.93
N LYS A 122 -18.05 -10.86 14.86
CA LYS A 122 -18.47 -12.05 14.09
C LYS A 122 -17.49 -13.22 14.22
N TRP A 123 -16.19 -12.96 14.16
CA TRP A 123 -15.13 -13.97 14.21
C TRP A 123 -14.13 -13.57 15.30
N LYS A 124 -13.98 -14.44 16.31
CA LYS A 124 -13.11 -14.16 17.44
C LYS A 124 -11.65 -14.44 17.10
N SER A 125 -11.38 -15.50 16.35
CA SER A 125 -10.05 -15.85 15.85
C SER A 125 -10.12 -16.21 14.36
N VAL A 126 -8.99 -16.01 13.68
CA VAL A 126 -8.82 -16.33 12.27
C VAL A 126 -7.50 -17.03 12.10
N HIS A 127 -7.51 -18.16 11.42
CA HIS A 127 -6.34 -18.80 10.88
C HIS A 127 -6.18 -18.37 9.43
N LEU A 128 -5.07 -17.70 9.13
CA LEU A 128 -4.71 -17.28 7.79
C LEU A 128 -3.28 -17.71 7.52
N GLU A 129 -3.11 -18.60 6.55
CA GLU A 129 -1.82 -19.09 6.11
C GLU A 129 -1.65 -18.79 4.62
N LEU A 130 -0.54 -18.13 4.28
CA LEU A 130 -0.12 -17.91 2.90
C LEU A 130 0.69 -19.13 2.45
N VAL A 131 0.24 -19.81 1.40
CA VAL A 131 0.96 -20.94 0.82
C VAL A 131 2.13 -20.40 -0.02
N GLU A 132 3.33 -20.91 0.23
CA GLU A 132 4.54 -20.54 -0.50
C GLU A 132 4.85 -21.53 -1.63
N PRO A 133 5.43 -21.07 -2.77
CA PRO A 133 5.73 -19.69 -3.15
C PRO A 133 4.51 -18.96 -3.72
N ALA A 134 4.57 -17.62 -3.78
CA ALA A 134 3.59 -16.83 -4.52
C ALA A 134 3.57 -17.25 -6.00
N VAL A 135 2.38 -17.41 -6.57
CA VAL A 135 2.19 -17.80 -7.98
C VAL A 135 2.83 -16.77 -8.91
N SER A 136 2.60 -15.49 -8.64
CA SER A 136 3.31 -14.40 -9.33
C SER A 136 3.30 -13.10 -8.54
N ILE A 137 4.36 -12.30 -8.71
CA ILE A 137 4.47 -10.94 -8.17
C ILE A 137 4.84 -10.02 -9.32
N ARG A 138 4.02 -8.99 -9.58
CA ARG A 138 4.28 -8.00 -10.64
C ARG A 138 4.14 -6.58 -10.13
N THR A 139 5.04 -5.69 -10.53
CA THR A 139 4.85 -4.25 -10.36
C THR A 139 3.90 -3.73 -11.42
N LEU A 140 2.74 -3.23 -10.99
CA LEU A 140 1.76 -2.60 -11.87
C LEU A 140 2.09 -1.13 -12.11
N ARG A 141 2.56 -0.43 -11.07
CA ARG A 141 2.75 1.02 -11.12
C ARG A 141 3.82 1.51 -10.15
N ALA A 142 4.52 2.56 -10.55
CA ALA A 142 5.42 3.32 -9.71
C ALA A 142 5.08 4.82 -9.81
N ARG A 143 4.92 5.49 -8.68
CA ARG A 143 4.62 6.93 -8.63
C ARG A 143 5.54 7.62 -7.64
N MET A 144 5.95 8.82 -8.01
CA MET A 144 6.70 9.69 -7.12
C MET A 144 5.78 10.84 -6.72
N ILE A 145 5.75 11.15 -5.43
CA ILE A 145 4.98 12.23 -4.84
C ILE A 145 5.98 13.20 -4.23
N GLY A 146 6.19 14.34 -4.89
CA GLY A 146 6.94 15.45 -4.31
C GLY A 146 6.04 16.24 -3.36
N LEU A 147 6.44 16.38 -2.10
CA LEU A 147 5.77 17.31 -1.17
C LEU A 147 6.13 18.78 -1.47
N ASP A 148 7.35 19.01 -1.94
CA ASP A 148 7.86 20.30 -2.35
C ASP A 148 8.28 20.23 -3.82
N LYS A 149 7.97 21.26 -4.59
CA LYS A 149 8.38 21.37 -6.00
C LYS A 149 9.89 21.57 -6.12
N ASN A 150 10.51 22.15 -5.10
CA ASN A 150 11.92 22.51 -5.09
C ASN A 150 12.81 21.47 -4.40
N ASP A 151 12.22 20.58 -3.58
CA ASP A 151 12.96 19.55 -2.83
C ASP A 151 12.42 18.15 -3.14
N LEU A 152 13.07 17.52 -4.13
CA LEU A 152 12.78 16.16 -4.54
C LEU A 152 13.36 15.09 -3.58
N ASP A 153 14.18 15.47 -2.61
CA ASP A 153 14.73 14.53 -1.63
C ASP A 153 13.70 14.18 -0.55
N LYS A 154 12.69 15.03 -0.33
CA LYS A 154 11.51 14.74 0.49
C LYS A 154 10.39 14.05 -0.28
N ALA A 155 10.65 13.58 -1.49
CA ALA A 155 9.64 12.90 -2.29
C ALA A 155 9.40 11.47 -1.79
N PHE A 156 8.14 11.07 -1.74
CA PHE A 156 7.77 9.68 -1.51
C PHE A 156 7.69 8.92 -2.83
N ILE A 157 7.98 7.62 -2.77
CA ILE A 157 7.76 6.72 -3.89
C ILE A 157 6.72 5.69 -3.47
N GLN A 158 5.67 5.57 -4.27
CA GLN A 158 4.62 4.57 -4.13
C GLN A 158 4.78 3.50 -5.21
N LEU A 159 4.82 2.25 -4.80
CA LEU A 159 4.86 1.10 -5.69
C LEU A 159 3.57 0.29 -5.51
N THR A 160 2.85 0.09 -6.60
CA THR A 160 1.69 -0.81 -6.64
C THR A 160 2.15 -2.16 -7.16
N LEU A 161 2.10 -3.15 -6.28
CA LEU A 161 2.38 -4.55 -6.62
C LEU A 161 1.07 -5.32 -6.71
N GLU A 162 1.03 -6.29 -7.60
CA GLU A 162 0.03 -7.35 -7.57
C GLU A 162 0.68 -8.62 -7.05
N PHE A 163 0.01 -9.24 -6.07
CA PHE A 163 0.34 -10.55 -5.54
C PHE A 163 -0.74 -11.52 -6.00
N VAL A 164 -0.34 -12.57 -6.71
CA VAL A 164 -1.18 -13.74 -6.96
C VAL A 164 -0.65 -14.83 -6.06
N THR A 165 -1.39 -15.16 -5.01
CA THR A 165 -1.01 -16.14 -3.98
C THR A 165 -2.16 -17.11 -3.75
N LYS A 166 -1.80 -18.31 -3.31
CA LYS A 166 -2.76 -19.26 -2.73
C LYS A 166 -2.80 -19.06 -1.22
N GLN A 167 -3.98 -19.13 -0.64
CA GLN A 167 -4.19 -18.87 0.78
C GLN A 167 -5.08 -19.95 1.38
N LYS A 168 -4.83 -20.26 2.64
CA LYS A 168 -5.71 -21.08 3.48
C LYS A 168 -6.31 -20.18 4.53
N PHE A 169 -7.62 -20.23 4.66
CA PHE A 169 -8.38 -19.34 5.54
C PHE A 169 -9.43 -20.13 6.30
N GLU A 170 -9.45 -19.98 7.62
CA GLU A 170 -10.48 -20.53 8.49
C GLU A 170 -10.79 -19.53 9.60
N ALA A 171 -12.06 -19.23 9.81
CA ALA A 171 -12.53 -18.28 10.82
C ALA A 171 -13.35 -19.00 11.88
N TYR A 172 -13.13 -18.66 13.14
CA TYR A 172 -13.79 -19.29 14.29
C TYR A 172 -14.63 -18.29 15.09
N ASN A 173 -15.72 -18.78 15.66
CA ASN A 173 -16.53 -18.01 16.61
C ASN A 173 -15.90 -18.03 18.01
N SER A 174 -16.56 -17.38 18.98
CA SER A 174 -16.13 -17.35 20.38
C SER A 174 -16.13 -18.72 21.08
N LYS A 175 -16.84 -19.71 20.54
CA LYS A 175 -16.89 -21.09 21.04
C LYS A 175 -15.86 -22.00 20.37
N GLY A 176 -15.07 -21.48 19.41
CA GLY A 176 -14.08 -22.26 18.65
C GLY A 176 -14.66 -23.06 17.49
N GLU A 177 -15.93 -22.86 17.14
CA GLU A 177 -16.56 -23.51 15.99
C GLU A 177 -16.20 -22.77 14.69
N VAL A 178 -16.04 -23.52 13.60
CA VAL A 178 -15.75 -22.97 12.28
C VAL A 178 -16.98 -22.24 11.75
N VAL A 179 -16.81 -20.96 11.44
CA VAL A 179 -17.87 -20.09 10.87
C VAL A 179 -17.74 -19.99 9.37
N SER A 180 -16.51 -19.96 8.86
CA SER A 180 -16.24 -19.75 7.44
C SER A 180 -14.82 -20.21 7.08
N GLY A 181 -14.66 -20.71 5.86
CA GLY A 181 -13.39 -21.18 5.34
C GLY A 181 -13.11 -22.65 5.62
N ASP A 182 -11.94 -23.09 5.17
CA ASP A 182 -11.43 -24.44 5.33
C ASP A 182 -9.91 -24.35 5.37
N LYS A 183 -9.32 -24.77 6.50
CA LYS A 183 -7.86 -24.79 6.67
C LYS A 183 -7.13 -25.75 5.73
N SER A 184 -7.82 -26.75 5.19
CA SER A 184 -7.23 -27.78 4.34
C SER A 184 -7.25 -27.43 2.85
N LYS A 185 -8.11 -26.48 2.46
CA LYS A 185 -8.31 -26.10 1.07
C LYS A 185 -7.50 -24.86 0.71
N GLU A 186 -6.75 -24.96 -0.37
CA GLU A 186 -6.07 -23.82 -0.99
C GLU A 186 -7.07 -23.04 -1.85
N VAL A 187 -7.16 -21.73 -1.60
CA VAL A 187 -7.99 -20.78 -2.36
C VAL A 187 -7.10 -19.75 -3.04
#